data_AF-A0A946GH23-F1
#
_entry.id   AF-A0A946GH23-F1
#
_cell.length_a   1.000
_cell.length_b   1.000
_cell.length_c   1.000
_cell.angle_alpha   90.00
_cell.angle_beta   90.00
_cell.angle_gamma   90.00
#
_symmetry.space_group_name_H-M   'P 1'
#
loop_
_entity.id
_entity.type
_entity.pdbx_description
1 polymer ?
#
loop_
_entity_poly.entity_id
_entity_poly.type
_entity_poly.pdbx_seq_one_letter_code
_entity_poly.pdbx_strand_id
1 'polypeptide(L)'
;TFDANTYLRITKALDYFDPAAKFSGSLADSLRNAKANYLVISFTSDWRFSPGRSEEIVEALVANKLNVSYAEIDSPNGHDAFLMDEPVYHNLISAYFERIWDESRNA
;
A
#
# COMPACT_ATOMS: atom_id res chain seq x y z
N THR A 1 25.78 -1.33 -9.67
CA THR A 1 25.65 -1.42 -11.14
C THR A 1 24.29 -2.02 -11.47
N PHE A 2 23.71 -1.65 -12.60
CA PHE A 2 22.44 -2.18 -13.11
C PHE A 2 22.70 -3.45 -13.95
N ASP A 3 21.81 -4.44 -13.85
CA ASP A 3 21.86 -5.66 -14.66
C ASP A 3 20.53 -5.85 -15.41
N ALA A 4 20.60 -5.99 -16.73
CA ALA A 4 19.43 -6.07 -17.59
C ALA A 4 18.58 -7.33 -17.33
N ASN A 5 19.22 -8.46 -17.04
CA ASN A 5 18.50 -9.71 -16.76
C ASN A 5 17.71 -9.61 -15.44
N THR A 6 18.31 -8.98 -14.43
CA THR A 6 17.67 -8.71 -13.15
C THR A 6 16.49 -7.75 -13.33
N TYR A 7 16.66 -6.70 -14.13
CA TYR A 7 15.57 -5.76 -14.44
C TYR A 7 14.38 -6.46 -15.09
N LEU A 8 14.60 -7.28 -16.14
CA LEU A 8 13.52 -8.05 -16.77
C LEU A 8 12.78 -8.96 -15.79
N ARG A 9 13.50 -9.58 -14.86
CA ARG A 9 12.90 -10.46 -13.84
C ARG A 9 12.06 -9.68 -12.83
N ILE A 10 12.55 -8.54 -12.35
CA ILE A 10 11.83 -7.68 -11.40
C ILE A 10 10.59 -7.08 -12.06
N THR A 11 10.72 -6.56 -13.28
CA THR A 11 9.57 -6.03 -14.04
C THR A 11 8.50 -7.10 -14.23
N LYS A 12 8.89 -8.31 -14.62
CA LYS A 12 7.93 -9.42 -14.76
C LYS A 12 7.27 -9.80 -13.43
N ALA A 13 8.02 -9.79 -12.33
CA ALA A 13 7.46 -10.07 -11.01
C ALA A 13 6.46 -8.99 -10.57
N LEU A 14 6.76 -7.71 -10.82
CA LEU A 14 5.86 -6.59 -10.56
C LEU A 14 4.60 -6.64 -11.42
N ASP A 15 4.74 -6.84 -12.73
CA ASP A 15 3.62 -6.79 -13.67
C ASP A 15 2.67 -7.99 -13.51
N TYR A 16 3.17 -9.14 -13.04
CA TYR A 16 2.37 -10.36 -12.88
C TYR A 16 1.89 -10.56 -11.45
N PHE A 17 2.18 -9.63 -10.54
CA PHE A 17 1.71 -9.73 -9.17
C PHE A 17 0.19 -9.52 -9.12
N ASP A 18 -0.52 -10.62 -8.95
CA ASP A 18 -1.96 -10.64 -8.75
C ASP A 18 -2.29 -11.57 -7.55
N PRO A 19 -2.54 -11.01 -6.35
CA PRO A 19 -2.91 -11.80 -5.18
C PRO A 19 -4.29 -12.46 -5.33
N ALA A 20 -5.17 -11.92 -6.19
CA ALA A 20 -6.52 -12.41 -6.41
C ALA A 20 -6.60 -13.54 -7.46
N ALA A 21 -5.53 -13.81 -8.21
CA ALA A 21 -5.48 -14.82 -9.27
C ALA A 21 -5.93 -16.22 -8.80
N LYS A 22 -5.61 -16.61 -7.56
CA LYS A 22 -5.99 -17.91 -6.97
C LYS A 22 -7.39 -17.93 -6.34
N PHE A 23 -8.07 -16.78 -6.33
CA PHE A 23 -9.32 -16.54 -5.64
C PHE A 23 -10.40 -16.05 -6.61
N SER A 24 -10.38 -16.55 -7.85
CA SER A 24 -11.35 -16.19 -8.90
C SER A 24 -11.43 -14.67 -9.16
N GLY A 25 -10.33 -13.94 -8.94
CA GLY A 25 -10.26 -12.49 -9.10
C GLY A 25 -10.79 -11.69 -7.90
N SER A 26 -11.16 -12.35 -6.80
CA SER A 26 -11.61 -11.68 -5.56
C SER A 26 -10.42 -11.32 -4.67
N LEU A 27 -10.08 -10.02 -4.66
CA LEU A 27 -9.06 -9.49 -3.75
C LEU A 27 -9.46 -9.68 -2.28
N ALA A 28 -10.75 -9.51 -1.96
CA ALA A 28 -11.27 -9.74 -0.61
C ALA A 28 -11.03 -11.18 -0.14
N ASP A 29 -11.30 -12.18 -0.99
CA ASP A 29 -11.06 -13.59 -0.63
C ASP A 29 -9.57 -13.89 -0.43
N SER A 30 -8.69 -13.25 -1.22
CA SER A 30 -7.24 -13.40 -1.05
C SER A 30 -6.72 -12.87 0.29
N LEU A 31 -7.41 -11.87 0.85
CA LEU A 31 -7.03 -11.20 2.10
C LEU A 31 -7.75 -11.75 3.34
N ARG A 32 -8.63 -12.77 3.19
CA ARG A 32 -9.45 -13.29 4.30
C ARG A 32 -8.69 -13.75 5.54
N ASN A 33 -7.45 -14.21 5.36
CA ASN A 33 -6.60 -14.70 6.46
C ASN A 33 -5.67 -13.62 7.03
N ALA A 34 -5.71 -12.39 6.52
CA ALA A 34 -4.95 -11.28 7.06
C ALA A 34 -5.38 -10.95 8.49
N LYS A 35 -4.43 -10.51 9.31
CA LYS A 35 -4.64 -10.18 10.74
C LYS A 35 -3.98 -8.88 11.17
N ALA A 36 -3.22 -8.24 10.29
CA ALA A 36 -2.53 -7.01 10.60
C ALA A 36 -3.51 -5.83 10.60
N ASN A 37 -3.12 -4.74 11.28
CA ASN A 37 -3.69 -3.43 11.04
C ASN A 37 -2.95 -2.82 9.83
N TYR A 38 -3.69 -2.16 8.94
CA TYR A 38 -3.17 -1.66 7.68
C TYR A 38 -3.14 -0.13 7.64
N LEU A 39 -2.07 0.42 7.06
CA LEU A 39 -2.02 1.79 6.56
C LEU A 39 -1.82 1.72 5.05
N VAL A 40 -2.74 2.30 4.28
CA VAL A 40 -2.63 2.42 2.83
C VAL A 40 -2.46 3.90 2.51
N ILE A 41 -1.42 4.24 1.76
CA ILE A 41 -1.13 5.62 1.34
C ILE A 41 -1.03 5.64 -0.18
N SER A 42 -1.69 6.62 -0.80
CA SER A 42 -1.60 6.91 -2.23
C SER A 42 -1.22 8.38 -2.45
N PHE A 43 -0.76 8.72 -3.65
CA PHE A 43 -0.48 10.09 -4.06
C PHE A 43 -1.39 10.47 -5.24
N THR A 44 -2.02 11.65 -5.16
CA THR A 44 -3.03 12.12 -6.14
C THR A 44 -2.53 12.09 -7.59
N SER A 45 -1.24 12.37 -7.80
CA SER A 45 -0.60 12.43 -9.11
C SER A 45 0.13 11.14 -9.53
N ASP A 46 0.09 10.07 -8.72
CA ASP A 46 0.68 8.78 -9.11
C ASP A 46 -0.14 8.14 -10.23
N TRP A 47 0.45 8.06 -11.42
CA TRP A 47 -0.15 7.42 -12.59
C TRP A 47 0.22 5.93 -12.72
N ARG A 48 1.29 5.49 -12.03
CA ARG A 48 1.81 4.11 -12.10
C ARG A 48 1.09 3.19 -11.12
N PHE A 49 0.72 3.70 -9.95
CA PHE A 49 -0.08 3.06 -8.92
C PHE A 49 -1.15 4.04 -8.43
N SER A 50 -2.16 4.25 -9.26
CA SER A 50 -3.17 5.29 -9.02
C SER A 50 -3.93 5.12 -7.70
N PRO A 51 -4.47 6.22 -7.12
CA PRO A 51 -5.28 6.15 -5.92
C PRO A 51 -6.42 5.12 -6.00
N GLY A 52 -7.08 4.99 -7.15
CA GLY A 52 -8.10 3.97 -7.36
C GLY A 52 -7.64 2.52 -7.11
N ARG A 53 -6.36 2.20 -7.37
CA ARG A 53 -5.82 0.87 -7.01
C ARG A 53 -5.61 0.70 -5.51
N SER A 54 -5.32 1.79 -4.80
CA SER A 54 -5.25 1.79 -3.34
C SER A 54 -6.64 1.67 -2.73
N GLU A 55 -7.65 2.32 -3.31
CA GLU A 55 -9.06 2.17 -2.93
C GLU A 55 -9.54 0.71 -3.07
N GLU A 56 -9.23 0.03 -4.17
CA GLU A 56 -9.53 -1.41 -4.34
C GLU A 56 -8.95 -2.27 -3.19
N ILE A 57 -7.73 -1.96 -2.73
CA ILE A 57 -7.09 -2.65 -1.59
C ILE A 57 -7.86 -2.33 -0.29
N VAL A 58 -8.19 -1.05 -0.06
CA VAL A 58 -8.92 -0.61 1.14
C VAL A 58 -10.29 -1.26 1.20
N GLU A 59 -11.04 -1.30 0.10
CA GLU A 59 -12.34 -1.96 0.02
C GLU A 59 -12.25 -3.45 0.37
N ALA A 60 -11.23 -4.15 -0.15
CA ALA A 60 -11.01 -5.57 0.16
C ALA A 60 -10.65 -5.80 1.65
N LEU A 61 -9.88 -4.89 2.26
CA LEU A 61 -9.55 -4.94 3.69
C LEU A 61 -10.80 -4.67 4.56
N VAL A 62 -11.59 -3.65 4.20
CA VAL A 62 -12.85 -3.30 4.89
C VAL A 62 -13.88 -4.42 4.78
N ALA A 63 -14.00 -5.06 3.61
CA ALA A 63 -14.89 -6.21 3.40
C ALA A 63 -14.58 -7.39 4.36
N ASN A 64 -13.31 -7.52 4.76
CA ASN A 64 -12.85 -8.51 5.75
C ASN A 64 -12.91 -8.00 7.20
N LYS A 65 -13.47 -6.81 7.45
CA LYS A 65 -13.55 -6.16 8.77
C LYS A 65 -12.18 -5.95 9.41
N LEU A 66 -11.14 -5.75 8.60
CA LEU A 66 -9.80 -5.44 9.07
C LEU A 66 -9.70 -3.96 9.39
N ASN A 67 -8.87 -3.62 10.38
CA ASN A 67 -8.59 -2.24 10.71
C ASN A 67 -7.65 -1.65 9.64
N VAL A 68 -8.12 -0.65 8.91
CA VAL A 68 -7.38 0.02 7.85
C VAL A 68 -7.52 1.53 7.99
N SER A 69 -6.38 2.23 7.91
CA SER A 69 -6.31 3.67 7.71
C SER A 69 -5.92 3.95 6.27
N TYR A 70 -6.63 4.84 5.60
CA TYR A 70 -6.32 5.28 4.23
C TYR A 70 -6.02 6.77 4.21
N ALA A 71 -4.99 7.16 3.47
CA ALA A 71 -4.69 8.56 3.19
C ALA A 71 -4.27 8.72 1.72
N GLU A 72 -4.91 9.66 1.05
CA GLU A 72 -4.49 10.14 -0.27
C GLU A 72 -3.81 11.49 -0.08
N ILE A 73 -2.54 11.56 -0.48
CA ILE A 73 -1.69 12.75 -0.28
C ILE A 73 -1.60 13.51 -1.59
N ASP A 74 -1.92 14.80 -1.54
CA ASP A 74 -1.66 15.67 -2.67
C ASP A 74 -0.16 15.96 -2.78
N SER A 75 0.46 15.49 -3.85
CA SER A 75 1.87 15.72 -4.15
C SER A 75 2.04 15.85 -5.67
N PRO A 76 2.86 16.80 -6.16
CA PRO A 76 3.18 16.90 -7.59
C PRO A 76 4.21 15.87 -8.06
N ASN A 77 4.82 15.11 -7.15
CA ASN A 77 5.96 14.23 -7.43
C ASN A 77 5.54 12.83 -7.92
N GLY A 78 4.25 12.58 -8.10
CA GLY A 78 3.71 11.31 -8.60
C GLY A 78 4.15 10.12 -7.76
N HIS A 79 4.53 9.04 -8.44
CA HIS A 79 5.00 7.83 -7.79
C HIS A 79 6.24 8.07 -6.93
N ASP A 80 7.14 8.95 -7.35
CA ASP A 80 8.41 9.14 -6.63
C ASP A 80 8.22 9.89 -5.31
N ALA A 81 7.02 10.42 -5.01
CA ALA A 81 6.73 11.18 -3.79
C ALA A 81 7.13 10.44 -2.50
N PHE A 82 7.02 9.10 -2.42
CA PHE A 82 7.44 8.35 -1.23
C PHE A 82 8.96 8.31 -1.01
N LEU A 83 9.77 8.69 -2.01
CA LEU A 83 11.22 8.80 -1.91
C LEU A 83 11.69 10.25 -1.65
N MET A 84 10.77 11.21 -1.74
CA MET A 84 11.06 12.64 -1.62
C MET A 84 10.82 13.12 -0.20
N ASP A 85 11.38 14.30 0.14
CA ASP A 85 11.06 14.98 1.39
C ASP A 85 9.64 15.55 1.35
N GLU A 86 8.67 14.69 1.72
CA GLU A 86 7.25 15.00 1.77
C GLU A 86 6.78 15.08 3.24
N PRO A 87 6.67 16.27 3.86
CA PRO A 87 6.37 16.39 5.28
C PRO A 87 5.04 15.75 5.70
N VAL A 88 4.02 15.85 4.85
CA VAL A 88 2.70 15.25 5.11
C VAL A 88 2.80 13.73 5.18
N TYR A 89 3.52 13.13 4.24
CA TYR A 89 3.77 11.68 4.19
C TYR A 89 4.55 11.19 5.40
N HIS A 90 5.66 11.85 5.74
CA HIS A 90 6.49 11.48 6.87
C HIS A 90 5.75 11.62 8.21
N ASN A 91 5.04 12.73 8.42
CA ASN A 91 4.25 12.94 9.64
C ASN A 91 3.16 11.89 9.80
N LEU A 92 2.51 11.48 8.71
CA LEU A 92 1.50 10.42 8.73
C LEU A 92 2.10 9.06 9.13
N ILE A 93 3.25 8.70 8.54
CA ILE A 93 3.96 7.46 8.89
C ILE A 93 4.40 7.49 10.35
N SER A 94 4.99 8.59 10.82
CA SER A 94 5.40 8.76 12.22
C SER A 94 4.22 8.58 13.16
N ALA A 95 3.10 9.27 12.92
CA ALA A 95 1.90 9.16 13.75
C ALA A 95 1.33 7.73 13.78
N TYR A 96 1.35 7.01 12.64
CA TYR A 96 0.89 5.63 12.59
C TYR A 96 1.79 4.68 13.39
N PHE A 97 3.11 4.85 13.31
CA PHE A 97 4.06 4.05 14.11
C PHE A 97 4.01 4.39 15.60
N GLU A 98 3.85 5.66 15.97
CA GLU A 98 3.65 6.08 17.36
C GLU A 98 2.41 5.40 17.96
N ARG A 99 1.29 5.38 17.22
CA ARG A 99 0.08 4.66 17.64
C ARG A 99 0.35 3.17 17.85
N ILE A 100 1.04 2.51 16.91
CA ILE A 100 1.40 1.07 17.05
C ILE A 100 2.28 0.85 18.28
N TRP A 101 3.26 1.72 18.50
CA TRP A 101 4.16 1.65 19.64
C TRP A 101 3.38 1.77 20.96
N ASP A 102 2.48 2.73 21.08
CA ASP A 102 1.65 2.92 22.26
C ASP A 102 0.69 1.74 22.49
N GLU A 103 0.07 1.22 21.43
CA GLU A 103 -0.78 0.01 21.50
C GLU A 103 0.02 -1.20 21.99
N SER A 104 1.26 -1.38 21.50
CA SER A 104 2.11 -2.51 21.90
C SER A 104 2.59 -2.44 23.35
N ARG A 105 2.64 -1.25 23.95
CA ARG A 105 3.02 -1.05 25.36
C ARG A 105 1.86 -1.27 26.32
N ASN A 106 0.64 -1.12 25.84
CA ASN A 106 -0.60 -1.23 26.61
C ASN A 106 -1.29 -2.59 26.45
N ALA A 107 -0.78 -3.46 25.58
CA ALA A 107 -1.23 -4.84 25.36
C ALA A 107 -0.53 -5.82 26.31
#